data_AF-A0A1V2NVK9-F1
#
_entry.id   AF-A0A1V2NVK9-F1
#
_cell.length_a   1.000
_cell.length_b   1.000
_cell.length_c   1.000
_cell.angle_alpha   90.00
_cell.angle_beta   90.00
_cell.angle_gamma   90.00
#
_symmetry.space_group_name_H-M   'P 1'
#
loop_
_entity.id
_entity.type
_entity.pdbx_description
1 polymer ?
#
loop_
_entity_poly.entity_id
_entity_poly.type
_entity_poly.pdbx_seq_one_letter_code
_entity_poly.pdbx_strand_id
1 'polypeptide(L)'
;MNSELKAEVDRLAPVGEAIARLLSPHAEVVLHDPATDRVVAIWNPLSRREVGEPSLLGELDGLTETGRDVYGPYPKSLPDGRRLSSVSAVLRDADGKAGLVLCVNVDRTAFEEAGRILAAFAAPVVQQPRVLFERDWTETLNELVGDFVRDRGVPVDRLSRRDRLELIGRLEAAGVLSQRRSVPTVARALKISRSAFYQLLGDARKEATNHADPA
;
A
#
# COMPACT_ATOMS: atom_id res chain seq x y z
N MET A 1 -22.81 22.13 -31.83
CA MET A 1 -22.80 20.67 -31.68
C MET A 1 -23.81 20.08 -32.65
N ASN A 2 -23.43 19.10 -33.46
CA ASN A 2 -24.39 18.40 -34.34
C ASN A 2 -25.39 17.58 -33.49
N SER A 3 -26.58 17.28 -34.03
CA SER A 3 -27.66 16.57 -33.33
C SER A 3 -27.25 15.19 -32.83
N GLU A 4 -26.44 14.46 -33.60
CA GLU A 4 -25.93 13.13 -33.24
C GLU A 4 -24.97 13.19 -32.05
N LEU A 5 -23.99 14.10 -32.09
CA LEU A 5 -23.05 14.30 -30.99
C LEU A 5 -23.77 14.71 -29.70
N LYS A 6 -24.79 15.58 -29.81
CA LYS A 6 -25.62 15.95 -28.66
C LYS A 6 -26.34 14.75 -28.06
N ALA A 7 -26.94 13.89 -28.88
CA ALA A 7 -27.65 12.71 -28.41
C ALA A 7 -26.71 11.74 -27.68
N GLU A 8 -25.47 11.59 -28.15
CA GLU A 8 -24.48 10.72 -27.52
C GLU A 8 -23.96 11.30 -26.19
N VAL A 9 -23.71 12.61 -26.13
CA VAL A 9 -23.38 13.30 -24.88
C VAL A 9 -24.50 13.14 -23.85
N ASP A 10 -25.77 13.35 -24.26
CA ASP A 10 -26.94 13.19 -23.38
C ASP A 10 -27.06 11.75 -22.86
N ARG A 11 -26.75 10.74 -23.70
CA ARG A 11 -26.74 9.32 -23.32
C ARG A 11 -25.68 8.99 -22.28
N LEU A 12 -24.49 9.58 -22.41
CA LEU A 12 -23.33 9.31 -21.54
C LEU A 12 -23.32 10.19 -20.28
N ALA A 13 -24.08 11.28 -20.26
CA ALA A 13 -24.10 12.22 -19.15
C ALA A 13 -24.39 11.56 -17.78
N PRO A 14 -25.38 10.65 -17.64
CA PRO A 14 -25.62 9.96 -16.37
C PRO A 14 -24.43 9.10 -15.91
N VAL A 15 -23.67 8.52 -16.85
CA VAL A 15 -22.48 7.71 -16.54
C VAL A 15 -21.36 8.61 -16.03
N GLY A 16 -21.09 9.71 -16.73
CA GLY A 16 -20.07 10.69 -16.32
C GLY A 16 -20.37 11.29 -14.94
N GLU A 17 -21.64 11.65 -14.71
CA GLU A 17 -22.08 12.15 -13.42
C GLU A 17 -21.95 11.10 -12.30
N ALA A 18 -22.34 9.85 -12.55
CA ALA A 18 -22.24 8.78 -11.57
C ALA A 18 -20.79 8.54 -11.13
N ILE A 19 -19.85 8.48 -12.08
CA ILE A 19 -18.42 8.32 -11.79
C ILE A 19 -17.90 9.50 -10.98
N ALA A 20 -18.20 10.74 -11.39
CA ALA A 20 -17.75 11.95 -10.71
C ALA A 20 -18.31 12.02 -9.28
N ARG A 21 -19.58 11.66 -9.07
CA ARG A 21 -20.20 11.62 -7.74
C ARG A 21 -19.57 10.56 -6.83
N LEU A 22 -19.34 9.35 -7.35
CA LEU A 22 -18.74 8.26 -6.58
C LEU A 22 -17.32 8.58 -6.11
N LEU A 23 -16.55 9.25 -6.97
CA LEU A 23 -15.13 9.56 -6.73
C LEU A 23 -14.91 11.00 -6.24
N SER A 24 -15.98 11.73 -5.91
CA SER A 24 -15.92 13.08 -5.37
C SER A 24 -15.23 13.11 -4.00
N PRO A 25 -14.44 14.14 -3.67
CA PRO A 25 -14.13 15.31 -4.50
C PRO A 25 -12.92 15.11 -5.44
N HIS A 26 -12.38 13.90 -5.53
CA HIS A 26 -11.05 13.66 -6.08
C HIS A 26 -11.00 13.37 -7.57
N ALA A 27 -12.12 13.13 -8.24
CA ALA A 27 -12.12 12.85 -9.69
C ALA A 27 -12.84 13.91 -10.51
N GLU A 28 -12.19 14.40 -11.55
CA GLU A 28 -12.82 15.12 -12.67
C GLU A 28 -13.17 14.10 -13.77
N VAL A 29 -14.37 14.22 -14.35
CA VAL A 29 -14.78 13.43 -15.50
C VAL A 29 -15.10 14.37 -16.65
N VAL A 30 -14.57 14.08 -17.85
CA VAL A 30 -14.68 14.97 -19.01
C VAL A 30 -15.06 14.16 -20.24
N LEU A 31 -16.01 14.66 -21.03
CA LEU A 31 -16.22 14.21 -22.40
C LEU A 31 -15.62 15.23 -23.35
N HIS A 32 -14.88 14.73 -24.32
CA HIS A 32 -14.22 15.51 -25.36
C HIS A 32 -14.77 15.12 -26.73
N ASP A 33 -14.97 16.12 -27.58
CA ASP A 33 -15.13 15.95 -29.01
C ASP A 33 -13.74 15.98 -29.68
N PRO A 34 -13.22 14.83 -30.15
CA PRO A 34 -11.92 14.76 -30.79
C PRO A 34 -11.92 15.43 -32.18
N ALA A 35 -13.07 15.60 -32.85
CA ALA A 35 -13.13 16.24 -34.16
C ALA A 35 -12.92 17.76 -34.07
N THR A 36 -13.33 18.38 -32.95
CA THR A 36 -13.17 19.83 -32.73
C THR A 36 -12.13 20.18 -31.66
N ASP A 37 -11.54 19.19 -31.00
CA ASP A 37 -10.68 19.31 -29.81
C ASP A 37 -11.33 20.17 -28.71
N ARG A 38 -12.61 19.92 -28.40
CA ARG A 38 -13.39 20.68 -27.40
C ARG A 38 -13.99 19.83 -26.30
N VAL A 39 -14.04 20.39 -25.09
CA VAL A 39 -14.80 19.81 -23.98
C VAL A 39 -16.29 19.95 -24.28
N VAL A 40 -17.02 18.83 -24.28
CA VAL A 40 -18.47 18.81 -24.53
C VAL A 40 -19.31 18.54 -23.28
N ALA A 41 -18.72 17.91 -22.27
CA ALA A 41 -19.30 17.81 -20.93
C ALA A 41 -18.19 17.67 -19.89
N ILE A 42 -18.42 18.18 -18.68
CA ILE A 42 -17.47 18.07 -17.57
C ILE A 42 -18.21 17.98 -16.23
N TRP A 43 -17.74 17.12 -15.34
CA TRP A 43 -18.25 16.94 -13.99
C TRP A 43 -17.09 17.01 -12.98
N ASN A 44 -17.34 17.71 -11.87
CA ASN A 44 -16.34 18.01 -10.83
C ASN A 44 -15.02 18.59 -11.42
N PRO A 45 -15.06 19.83 -11.98
CA PRO A 45 -13.96 20.39 -12.79
C PRO A 45 -12.74 20.78 -11.94
N LEU A 46 -11.89 19.82 -11.59
CA LEU A 46 -10.63 20.02 -10.88
C LEU A 46 -9.65 20.89 -11.67
N SER A 47 -9.64 20.76 -13.00
CA SER A 47 -8.84 21.56 -13.92
C SER A 47 -9.35 22.98 -14.09
N ARG A 48 -10.54 23.30 -13.55
CA ARG A 48 -11.30 24.56 -13.76
C ARG A 48 -11.67 24.84 -15.22
N ARG A 49 -11.58 23.83 -16.09
CA ARG A 49 -12.04 23.96 -17.48
C ARG A 49 -13.55 24.01 -17.56
N GLU A 50 -14.04 24.61 -18.63
CA GLU A 50 -15.46 24.72 -18.94
C GLU A 50 -15.83 24.05 -20.26
N VAL A 51 -17.11 23.76 -20.45
CA VAL A 51 -17.62 23.25 -21.73
C VAL A 51 -17.33 24.28 -22.84
N GLY A 52 -16.77 23.82 -23.95
CA GLY A 52 -16.34 24.64 -25.08
C GLY A 52 -14.88 25.09 -25.03
N GLU A 53 -14.16 24.86 -23.93
CA GLU A 53 -12.71 25.08 -23.89
C GLU A 53 -11.95 23.99 -24.68
N PRO A 54 -10.70 24.27 -25.09
CA PRO A 54 -9.84 23.27 -25.72
C PRO A 54 -9.66 22.03 -24.84
N SER A 55 -9.79 20.86 -25.44
CA SER A 55 -9.61 19.60 -24.73
C SER A 55 -8.14 19.32 -24.39
N LEU A 56 -7.22 19.89 -25.17
CA LEU A 56 -5.78 19.65 -25.08
C LEU A 56 -5.48 18.15 -25.19
N LEU A 57 -6.15 17.47 -26.13
CA LEU A 57 -5.98 16.03 -26.36
C LEU A 57 -4.66 15.68 -27.01
N GLY A 58 -3.73 16.62 -27.26
CA GLY A 58 -2.53 16.40 -28.07
C GLY A 58 -1.59 15.23 -27.69
N GLU A 59 -1.81 14.59 -26.54
CA GLU A 59 -1.16 13.31 -26.15
C GLU A 59 -1.88 12.06 -26.68
N LEU A 60 -3.16 12.16 -27.07
CA LEU A 60 -4.02 11.10 -27.58
C LEU A 60 -3.98 10.97 -29.11
N ASP A 61 -3.50 11.98 -29.83
CA ASP A 61 -3.40 11.97 -31.30
C ASP A 61 -2.55 10.80 -31.82
N GLY A 62 -1.53 10.36 -31.07
CA GLY A 62 -0.72 9.18 -31.39
C GLY A 62 -1.21 7.87 -30.74
N LEU A 63 -2.13 7.95 -29.78
CA LEU A 63 -2.62 6.78 -29.04
C LEU A 63 -3.63 6.00 -29.88
N THR A 64 -4.50 6.68 -30.62
CA THR A 64 -5.53 6.07 -31.48
C THR A 64 -4.99 5.14 -32.58
N GLU A 65 -3.72 5.26 -32.96
CA GLU A 65 -3.07 4.37 -33.94
C GLU A 65 -2.80 2.95 -33.41
N THR A 66 -2.84 2.75 -32.08
CA THR A 66 -2.51 1.46 -31.45
C THR A 66 -3.63 0.43 -31.47
N GLY A 67 -4.84 0.81 -31.94
CA GLY A 67 -6.02 -0.06 -31.97
C GLY A 67 -6.64 -0.38 -30.60
N ARG A 68 -6.18 0.27 -29.53
CA ARG A 68 -6.79 0.16 -28.19
C ARG A 68 -7.83 1.25 -27.99
N ASP A 69 -8.86 0.97 -27.19
CA ASP A 69 -9.89 1.97 -26.89
C ASP A 69 -9.72 2.59 -25.49
N VAL A 70 -8.88 2.01 -24.62
CA VAL A 70 -8.65 2.52 -23.26
C VAL A 70 -7.16 2.70 -23.01
N TYR A 71 -6.80 3.88 -22.47
CA TYR A 71 -5.44 4.31 -22.19
C TYR A 71 -5.29 4.73 -20.73
N GLY A 72 -4.15 4.38 -20.14
CA GLY A 72 -3.79 4.72 -18.76
C GLY A 72 -3.89 3.55 -17.77
N PRO A 73 -3.81 3.84 -16.45
CA PRO A 73 -3.64 5.17 -15.88
C PRO A 73 -2.28 5.79 -16.26
N TYR A 74 -2.27 7.07 -16.64
CA TYR A 74 -1.05 7.82 -16.94
C TYR A 74 -1.01 9.12 -16.12
N PRO A 75 0.19 9.66 -15.81
CA PRO A 75 0.30 10.85 -14.98
C PRO A 75 -0.04 12.13 -15.77
N LYS A 76 -0.74 13.06 -15.12
CA LYS A 76 -0.92 14.44 -15.59
C LYS A 76 -0.63 15.43 -14.47
N SER A 77 -0.30 16.66 -14.83
CA SER A 77 -0.10 17.75 -13.87
C SER A 77 -1.01 18.91 -14.20
N LEU A 78 -1.66 19.49 -13.18
CA LEU A 78 -2.40 20.73 -13.31
C LEU A 78 -1.48 21.94 -13.14
N PRO A 79 -1.84 23.13 -13.67
CA PRO A 79 -1.05 24.35 -13.51
C PRO A 79 -0.80 24.76 -12.05
N ASP A 80 -1.66 24.34 -11.13
CA ASP A 80 -1.52 24.58 -9.69
C ASP A 80 -0.59 23.56 -8.98
N GLY A 81 0.05 22.67 -9.74
CA GLY A 81 1.02 21.69 -9.23
C GLY A 81 0.40 20.37 -8.77
N ARG A 82 -0.94 20.24 -8.77
CA ARG A 82 -1.58 18.96 -8.42
C ARG A 82 -1.25 17.88 -9.44
N ARG A 83 -1.04 16.67 -8.93
CA ARG A 83 -0.73 15.47 -9.73
C ARG A 83 -1.98 14.62 -9.91
N LEU A 84 -2.27 14.28 -11.15
CA LEU A 84 -3.42 13.49 -11.53
C LEU A 84 -2.97 12.11 -12.05
N SER A 85 -3.80 11.10 -11.82
CA SER A 85 -3.81 9.89 -12.64
C SER A 85 -5.02 9.93 -13.57
N SER A 86 -4.76 9.85 -14.86
CA SER A 86 -5.75 9.97 -15.92
C SER A 86 -5.96 8.66 -16.65
N VAL A 87 -7.22 8.30 -16.90
CA VAL A 87 -7.62 7.23 -17.82
C VAL A 87 -8.43 7.86 -18.93
N SER A 88 -8.20 7.45 -20.17
CA SER A 88 -8.91 7.95 -21.35
C SER A 88 -9.51 6.79 -22.14
N ALA A 89 -10.80 6.86 -22.42
CA ALA A 89 -11.54 5.87 -23.19
C ALA A 89 -12.08 6.51 -24.48
N VAL A 90 -11.68 5.97 -25.62
CA VAL A 90 -12.16 6.35 -26.95
C VAL A 90 -13.49 5.65 -27.19
N LEU A 91 -14.55 6.44 -27.37
CA LEU A 91 -15.89 5.96 -27.66
C LEU A 91 -16.12 6.10 -29.16
N ARG A 92 -16.18 4.95 -29.85
CA ARG A 92 -16.29 4.92 -31.30
C ARG A 92 -17.73 5.07 -31.76
N ASP A 93 -17.92 5.76 -32.87
CA ASP A 93 -19.19 5.82 -33.58
C ASP A 93 -19.47 4.53 -34.38
N ALA A 94 -20.61 4.50 -35.08
CA ALA A 94 -21.01 3.36 -35.91
C ALA A 94 -20.06 3.09 -37.09
N ASP A 95 -19.29 4.10 -37.52
CA ASP A 95 -18.28 3.98 -38.58
C ASP A 95 -16.91 3.54 -38.03
N GLY A 96 -16.79 3.32 -36.72
CA GLY A 96 -15.55 2.92 -36.04
C GLY A 96 -14.57 4.07 -35.78
N LYS A 97 -14.98 5.33 -36.04
CA LYS A 97 -14.16 6.52 -35.77
C LYS A 97 -14.32 6.97 -34.32
N ALA A 98 -13.34 7.68 -33.79
CA ALA A 98 -13.42 8.26 -32.46
C ALA A 98 -14.50 9.36 -32.43
N GLY A 99 -15.69 9.04 -31.91
CA GLY A 99 -16.81 9.99 -31.81
C GLY A 99 -16.72 10.86 -30.55
N LEU A 100 -16.26 10.28 -29.45
CA LEU A 100 -16.03 10.96 -28.17
C LEU A 100 -14.80 10.37 -27.47
N VAL A 101 -14.20 11.14 -26.56
CA VAL A 101 -13.22 10.62 -25.60
C VAL A 101 -13.71 10.92 -24.19
N LEU A 102 -13.88 9.89 -23.38
CA LEU A 102 -14.15 9.99 -21.95
C LEU A 102 -12.83 9.98 -21.18
N CYS A 103 -12.55 11.04 -20.43
CA CYS A 103 -11.42 11.11 -19.52
C CYS A 103 -11.88 11.10 -18.07
N VAL A 104 -11.27 10.25 -17.25
CA VAL A 104 -11.43 10.24 -15.79
C VAL A 104 -10.09 10.59 -15.16
N ASN A 105 -10.03 11.68 -14.40
CA ASN A 105 -8.80 12.24 -13.85
C ASN A 105 -8.89 12.30 -12.33
N VAL A 106 -8.10 11.50 -11.63
CA VAL A 106 -8.07 11.46 -10.15
C VAL A 106 -6.91 12.29 -9.62
N ASP A 107 -7.21 13.29 -8.79
CA ASP A 107 -6.24 14.06 -8.00
C ASP A 107 -5.65 13.20 -6.88
N ARG A 108 -4.34 12.97 -6.98
CA ARG A 108 -3.59 12.10 -6.08
C ARG A 108 -2.96 12.84 -4.91
N THR A 109 -3.06 14.17 -4.86
CA THR A 109 -2.33 15.02 -3.91
C THR A 109 -2.60 14.62 -2.46
N ALA A 110 -3.87 14.41 -2.09
CA ALA A 110 -4.25 14.02 -0.73
C ALA A 110 -3.74 12.61 -0.34
N PHE A 111 -3.75 11.67 -1.29
CA PHE A 111 -3.27 10.31 -1.06
C PHE A 111 -1.74 10.27 -0.91
N GLU A 112 -1.03 11.09 -1.68
CA GLU A 112 0.42 11.24 -1.57
C GLU A 112 0.83 11.89 -0.24
N GLU A 113 0.08 12.89 0.24
CA GLU A 113 0.27 13.47 1.57
C GLU A 113 0.03 12.43 2.68
N ALA A 114 -1.09 11.71 2.62
CA ALA A 114 -1.39 10.65 3.58
C ALA A 114 -0.28 9.58 3.59
N GLY A 115 0.21 9.18 2.42
CA GLY A 115 1.34 8.25 2.29
C GLY A 115 2.60 8.78 2.96
N ARG A 116 2.94 10.06 2.78
CA ARG A 116 4.09 10.70 3.45
C ARG A 116 3.95 10.73 4.97
N ILE A 117 2.77 11.07 5.47
CA ILE A 117 2.49 11.09 6.91
C ILE A 117 2.66 9.68 7.49
N LEU A 118 2.03 8.68 6.87
CA LEU A 118 2.13 7.28 7.32
C LEU A 118 3.58 6.79 7.29
N ALA A 119 4.33 7.10 6.23
CA ALA A 119 5.75 6.74 6.13
C ALA A 119 6.60 7.42 7.20
N ALA A 120 6.32 8.68 7.54
CA ALA A 120 7.02 9.39 8.60
C ALA A 120 6.75 8.77 9.98
N PHE A 121 5.50 8.38 10.27
CA PHE A 121 5.15 7.67 11.51
C PHE A 121 5.74 6.27 11.58
N ALA A 122 5.87 5.59 10.44
CA ALA A 122 6.45 4.25 10.34
C ALA A 122 7.98 4.25 10.21
N ALA A 123 8.62 5.43 10.19
CA ALA A 123 10.06 5.53 10.02
C ALA A 123 10.80 4.76 11.13
N PRO A 124 11.95 4.13 10.83
CA PRO A 124 12.72 3.39 11.82
C PRO A 124 13.04 4.28 13.02
N VAL A 125 12.65 3.83 14.22
CA VAL A 125 13.00 4.52 15.46
C VAL A 125 14.52 4.46 15.60
N VAL A 126 15.13 5.61 15.91
CA VAL A 126 16.58 5.69 16.21
C VAL A 126 16.95 4.62 17.24
N GLN A 127 18.14 4.01 17.07
CA GLN A 127 18.64 3.04 18.04
C GLN A 127 18.56 3.61 19.45
N GLN A 128 18.04 2.81 20.39
CA GLN A 128 17.87 3.25 21.77
C GLN A 128 19.17 3.86 22.30
N PRO A 129 19.13 5.07 22.91
CA PRO A 129 20.31 5.67 23.51
C PRO A 129 20.91 4.72 24.55
N ARG A 130 22.21 4.40 24.39
CA ARG A 130 22.97 3.49 25.28
C ARG A 130 23.00 3.91 26.76
N VAL A 131 22.49 5.10 27.09
CA VAL A 131 22.49 5.68 28.44
C VAL A 131 21.35 5.15 29.32
N LEU A 132 20.34 4.46 28.75
CA LEU A 132 19.19 3.91 29.49
C LEU A 132 19.40 2.48 30.04
N PHE A 133 20.66 2.04 30.20
CA PHE A 133 21.07 0.65 30.33
C PHE A 133 20.95 0.02 31.73
N GLU A 134 19.71 -0.22 32.17
CA GLU A 134 19.37 -1.34 33.08
C GLU A 134 18.36 -2.34 32.46
N ARG A 135 17.78 -1.99 31.29
CA ARG A 135 16.68 -2.73 30.63
C ARG A 135 17.06 -3.47 29.36
N ASP A 136 18.32 -3.39 28.93
CA ASP A 136 18.79 -3.85 27.61
C ASP A 136 18.46 -5.33 27.32
N TRP A 137 18.71 -6.23 28.28
CA TRP A 137 18.41 -7.65 28.08
C TRP A 137 16.91 -7.99 28.01
N THR A 138 16.05 -7.15 28.61
CA THR A 138 14.59 -7.35 28.54
C THR A 138 14.08 -6.90 27.17
N GLU A 139 14.68 -5.87 26.59
CA GLU A 139 14.40 -5.47 25.21
C GLU A 139 14.89 -6.54 24.23
N THR A 140 16.12 -7.06 24.40
CA THR A 140 16.62 -8.19 23.59
C THR A 140 15.70 -9.41 23.68
N LEU A 141 15.16 -9.72 24.86
CA LEU A 141 14.15 -10.78 25.03
C LEU A 141 12.89 -10.48 24.20
N ASN A 142 12.35 -9.26 24.29
CA ASN A 142 11.13 -8.86 23.59
C ASN A 142 11.32 -8.89 22.07
N GLU A 143 12.47 -8.40 21.57
CA GLU A 143 12.84 -8.41 20.16
C GLU A 143 12.93 -9.85 19.64
N LEU A 144 13.71 -10.71 20.31
CA LEU A 144 13.88 -12.11 19.88
C LEU A 144 12.57 -12.89 19.89
N VAL A 145 11.72 -12.70 20.90
CA VAL A 145 10.40 -13.34 20.95
C VAL A 145 9.49 -12.77 19.86
N GLY A 146 9.51 -11.45 19.65
CA GLY A 146 8.71 -10.77 18.64
C GLY A 146 9.06 -11.19 17.21
N ASP A 147 10.35 -11.21 16.88
CA ASP A 147 10.87 -11.68 15.58
C ASP A 147 10.50 -13.14 15.35
N PHE A 148 10.72 -13.99 16.36
CA PHE A 148 10.43 -15.42 16.22
C PHE A 148 8.93 -15.69 15.96
N VAL A 149 8.03 -14.98 16.64
CA VAL A 149 6.57 -15.09 16.40
C VAL A 149 6.18 -14.56 15.02
N ARG A 150 6.80 -13.46 14.56
CA ARG A 150 6.57 -12.93 13.20
C ARG A 150 7.03 -13.92 12.13
N ASP A 151 8.23 -14.47 12.28
CA ASP A 151 8.82 -15.44 11.35
C ASP A 151 7.97 -16.72 11.24
N ARG A 152 7.41 -17.17 12.37
CA ARG A 152 6.59 -18.40 12.42
C ARG A 152 5.13 -18.17 12.05
N GLY A 153 4.63 -16.94 12.14
CA GLY A 153 3.21 -16.61 11.95
C GLY A 153 2.29 -17.19 13.03
N VAL A 154 2.82 -17.54 14.20
CA VAL A 154 2.09 -18.21 15.29
C VAL A 154 2.36 -17.51 16.63
N PRO A 155 1.34 -17.12 17.41
CA PRO A 155 1.55 -16.44 18.69
C PRO A 155 2.23 -17.34 19.73
N VAL A 156 2.90 -16.72 20.72
CA VAL A 156 3.70 -17.40 21.76
C VAL A 156 2.98 -18.58 22.43
N ASP A 157 1.69 -18.45 22.71
CA ASP A 157 0.89 -19.49 23.38
C ASP A 157 0.65 -20.72 22.50
N ARG A 158 0.73 -20.57 21.17
CA ARG A 158 0.53 -21.64 20.19
C ARG A 158 1.83 -22.21 19.63
N LEU A 159 3.00 -21.75 20.10
CA LEU A 159 4.28 -22.32 19.70
C LEU A 159 4.38 -23.80 20.08
N SER A 160 4.77 -24.63 19.11
CA SER A 160 5.00 -26.05 19.33
C SER A 160 6.18 -26.27 20.28
N ARG A 161 6.34 -27.50 20.80
CA ARG A 161 7.51 -27.83 21.62
C ARG A 161 8.82 -27.56 20.88
N ARG A 162 8.90 -27.91 19.59
CA ARG A 162 10.07 -27.65 18.75
C ARG A 162 10.37 -26.16 18.62
N ASP A 163 9.33 -25.35 18.37
CA ASP A 163 9.48 -23.89 18.28
C ASP A 163 9.99 -23.29 19.59
N ARG A 164 9.48 -23.78 20.72
CA ARG A 164 9.91 -23.32 22.05
C ARG A 164 11.38 -23.67 22.35
N LEU A 165 11.83 -24.85 21.93
CA LEU A 165 13.24 -25.25 22.08
C LEU A 165 14.16 -24.35 21.27
N GLU A 166 13.81 -24.09 20.01
CA GLU A 166 14.57 -23.20 19.13
C GLU A 166 14.64 -21.78 19.68
N LEU A 167 13.49 -21.23 20.12
CA LEU A 167 13.43 -19.89 20.71
C LEU A 167 14.27 -19.79 22.00
N ILE A 168 14.22 -20.81 22.87
CA ILE A 168 15.05 -20.86 24.08
C ILE A 168 16.53 -20.92 23.73
N GLY A 169 16.92 -21.69 22.70
CA GLY A 169 18.29 -21.71 22.19
C GLY A 169 18.76 -20.35 21.69
N ARG A 170 17.92 -19.61 20.95
CA ARG A 170 18.23 -18.23 20.51
C ARG A 170 18.41 -17.27 21.69
N LEU A 171 17.55 -17.36 22.70
CA LEU A 171 17.64 -16.55 23.92
C LEU A 171 18.91 -16.85 24.73
N GLU A 172 19.31 -18.13 24.78
CA GLU A 172 20.56 -18.55 25.43
C GLU A 172 21.78 -18.02 24.68
N ALA A 173 21.82 -18.20 23.36
CA ALA A 173 22.91 -17.70 22.51
C ALA A 173 23.07 -16.17 22.57
N ALA A 174 21.97 -15.43 22.75
CA ALA A 174 21.97 -13.98 22.92
C ALA A 174 22.34 -13.52 24.34
N GLY A 175 22.67 -14.44 25.26
CA GLY A 175 23.09 -14.11 26.63
C GLY A 175 21.97 -13.62 27.56
N VAL A 176 20.71 -13.68 27.14
CA VAL A 176 19.54 -13.27 27.93
C VAL A 176 19.46 -14.08 29.23
N LEU A 177 19.79 -15.37 29.17
CA LEU A 177 19.68 -16.28 30.31
C LEU A 177 20.80 -16.08 31.36
N SER A 178 21.91 -15.45 30.99
CA SER A 178 23.03 -15.14 31.90
C SER A 178 22.74 -13.96 32.84
N GLN A 179 21.62 -13.25 32.64
CA GLN A 179 21.26 -12.07 33.41
C GLN A 179 20.53 -12.40 34.72
N ARG A 180 20.70 -11.57 35.74
CA ARG A 180 20.02 -11.76 37.04
C ARG A 180 18.50 -11.66 36.87
N ARG A 181 17.77 -12.63 37.42
CA ARG A 181 16.29 -12.71 37.34
C ARG A 181 15.75 -12.82 35.90
N SER A 182 16.55 -13.30 34.95
CA SER A 182 16.11 -13.56 33.57
C SER A 182 15.01 -14.61 33.48
N VAL A 183 15.18 -15.74 34.17
CA VAL A 183 14.29 -16.91 34.06
C VAL A 183 12.82 -16.60 34.36
N PRO A 184 12.45 -15.90 35.46
CA PRO A 184 11.05 -15.52 35.69
C PRO A 184 10.45 -14.63 34.59
N THR A 185 11.25 -13.73 34.02
CA THR A 185 10.82 -12.80 32.96
C THR A 185 10.64 -13.54 31.64
N VAL A 186 11.59 -14.42 31.27
CA VAL A 186 11.50 -15.26 30.07
C VAL A 186 10.31 -16.22 30.15
N ALA A 187 10.11 -16.89 31.28
CA ALA A 187 8.97 -17.79 31.47
C ALA A 187 7.62 -17.07 31.30
N ARG A 188 7.52 -15.84 31.83
CA ARG A 188 6.34 -14.98 31.64
C ARG A 188 6.15 -14.59 30.18
N ALA A 189 7.21 -14.15 29.50
CA ALA A 189 7.18 -13.77 28.09
C ALA A 189 6.73 -14.94 27.20
N LEU A 190 7.16 -16.16 27.52
CA LEU A 190 6.81 -17.40 26.81
C LEU A 190 5.47 -18.04 27.27
N LYS A 191 4.76 -17.40 28.20
CA LYS A 191 3.52 -17.88 28.82
C LYS A 191 3.62 -19.32 29.37
N ILE A 192 4.72 -19.65 30.05
CA ILE A 192 4.96 -20.97 30.65
C ILE A 192 5.36 -20.86 32.13
N SER A 193 5.28 -21.97 32.85
CA SER A 193 5.80 -22.05 34.22
C SER A 193 7.34 -22.05 34.22
N ARG A 194 7.93 -21.65 35.35
CA ARG A 194 9.38 -21.75 35.55
C ARG A 194 9.88 -23.18 35.42
N SER A 195 9.11 -24.17 35.90
CA SER A 195 9.47 -25.59 35.79
C SER A 195 9.49 -26.05 34.33
N ALA A 196 8.47 -25.69 33.54
CA ALA A 196 8.43 -25.99 32.12
C ALA A 196 9.58 -25.31 31.35
N PHE A 197 9.92 -24.08 31.72
CA PHE A 197 11.08 -23.40 31.16
C PHE A 197 12.39 -24.17 31.40
N TYR A 198 12.66 -24.59 32.64
CA TYR A 198 13.87 -25.36 32.94
C TYR A 198 13.92 -26.72 32.22
N GLN A 199 12.77 -27.39 32.05
CA GLN A 199 12.68 -28.61 31.25
C GLN A 199 13.08 -28.36 29.80
N LEU A 200 12.47 -27.36 29.17
CA LEU A 200 12.78 -26.99 27.78
C LEU A 200 14.23 -26.52 27.60
N LEU A 201 14.78 -25.75 28.55
CA LEU A 201 16.18 -25.35 28.51
C LEU A 201 17.13 -26.56 28.59
N GLY A 202 16.82 -27.51 29.48
CA GLY A 202 17.58 -28.77 29.56
C GLY A 202 17.52 -29.57 28.27
N ASP A 203 16.35 -29.63 27.63
CA ASP A 203 16.16 -30.34 26.37
C ASP A 203 16.86 -29.63 25.19
N ALA A 204 16.79 -28.31 25.12
CA ALA A 204 17.44 -27.51 24.07
C ALA A 204 18.96 -27.67 24.11
N ARG A 205 19.55 -27.69 25.32
CA ARG A 205 21.00 -27.95 25.49
C ARG A 205 21.39 -29.35 25.02
N LYS A 206 20.60 -30.39 25.33
CA LYS A 206 20.86 -31.76 24.87
C LYS A 206 20.78 -31.88 23.34
N GLU A 207 19.81 -31.23 22.71
CA GLU A 207 19.69 -31.20 21.25
C GLU A 207 20.90 -30.51 20.61
N ALA A 208 21.39 -29.40 21.18
CA ALA A 208 22.60 -28.73 20.72
C ALA A 208 23.85 -29.62 20.83
N THR A 209 24.01 -30.36 21.93
CA THR A 209 25.15 -31.30 22.09
C THR A 209 25.11 -32.45 21.08
N ASN A 210 23.92 -32.96 20.75
CA ASN A 210 23.75 -34.05 19.79
C ASN A 210 23.98 -33.63 18.32
N HIS A 211 23.89 -32.33 18.00
CA HIS A 211 24.16 -31.80 16.66
C HIS A 211 25.60 -31.30 16.47
N ALA A 212 26.35 -31.08 17.58
CA ALA A 212 27.74 -30.65 17.54
C ALA A 212 28.75 -31.81 17.37
N ASP A 213 28.27 -33.05 17.37
CA ASP A 213 29.07 -34.26 17.17
C ASP A 213 28.60 -35.01 15.91
N PRO A 214 28.95 -34.54 14.69
CA PRO A 214 28.80 -35.35 13.50
C PRO A 214 30.02 -36.30 13.40
N ALA A 215 29.75 -37.59 13.56
CA ALA A 215 30.65 -38.62 13.05
C ALA A 215 30.77 -38.53 11.52
#